data_AF-F9UF74-F1
#
_entry.id   AF-F9UF74-F1
#
_cell.length_a   1.000
_cell.length_b   1.000
_cell.length_c   1.000
_cell.angle_alpha   90.00
_cell.angle_beta   90.00
_cell.angle_gamma   90.00
#
_symmetry.space_group_name_H-M   'P 1'
#
loop_
_entity.id
_entity.type
_entity.pdbx_description
1 polymer ?
#
loop_
_entity_poly.entity_id
_entity_poly.type
_entity_poly.pdbx_seq_one_letter_code
_entity_poly.pdbx_strand_id
1 'polypeptide(L)'
;MPQLAAQTGIPRDTLYGWRREALGRARRPRASTVPDATLDSEEKFAVVVETATLNELELGAYCRRKGLFAEQISAWRATCQHANAPLASKTERAERRAEQAEILRLGRELQRKDRALAEAATLLVLQKKVRAIWEEPEDARSPMSGAYK
;
A
#
# COMPACT_ATOMS: atom_id res chain seq x y z
N MET A 1 -31.49 -18.91 -10.53
CA MET A 1 -31.14 -20.18 -11.23
C MET A 1 -32.27 -21.21 -11.23
N PRO A 2 -33.04 -21.45 -10.16
CA PRO A 2 -34.19 -22.37 -10.25
C PRO A 2 -35.26 -21.87 -11.24
N GLN A 3 -35.47 -20.56 -11.35
CA GLN A 3 -36.38 -19.98 -12.34
C GLN A 3 -35.91 -20.20 -13.78
N LEU A 4 -34.59 -20.09 -14.02
CA LEU A 4 -34.00 -20.28 -15.34
C LEU A 4 -34.06 -21.75 -15.78
N ALA A 5 -33.83 -22.69 -14.86
CA ALA A 5 -33.99 -24.13 -15.10
C ALA A 5 -35.45 -24.48 -15.47
N ALA A 6 -36.43 -23.89 -14.79
CA ALA A 6 -37.84 -24.09 -15.10
C ALA A 6 -38.25 -23.53 -16.47
N GLN A 7 -37.69 -22.39 -16.88
CA GLN A 7 -37.99 -21.74 -18.17
C GLN A 7 -37.29 -22.40 -19.36
N THR A 8 -36.09 -22.92 -19.15
CA THR A 8 -35.25 -23.47 -20.23
C THR A 8 -35.28 -25.00 -20.31
N GLY A 9 -35.82 -25.67 -19.29
CA GLY A 9 -35.80 -27.13 -19.16
C GLY A 9 -34.41 -27.71 -18.89
N ILE A 10 -33.38 -26.86 -18.73
CA ILE A 10 -32.00 -27.31 -18.49
C ILE A 10 -31.81 -27.63 -17.00
N PRO A 11 -31.28 -28.81 -16.65
CA PRO A 11 -31.00 -29.17 -15.26
C PRO A 11 -30.11 -28.14 -14.55
N ARG A 12 -30.41 -27.89 -13.27
CA ARG A 12 -29.68 -26.90 -12.46
C ARG A 12 -28.17 -27.15 -12.45
N ASP A 13 -27.77 -28.40 -12.38
CA ASP A 13 -26.36 -28.80 -12.30
C ASP A 13 -25.60 -28.46 -13.57
N THR A 14 -26.24 -28.59 -14.73
CA THR A 14 -25.68 -28.19 -16.02
C THR A 14 -25.52 -26.67 -16.10
N LEU A 15 -26.52 -25.90 -15.66
CA LEU A 15 -26.42 -24.44 -15.59
C LEU A 15 -25.32 -23.96 -14.64
N TYR A 16 -25.15 -24.62 -13.48
CA TYR A 16 -24.05 -24.34 -12.57
C TYR A 16 -22.69 -24.76 -13.15
N GLY A 17 -22.65 -25.90 -13.86
CA GLY A 17 -21.47 -26.36 -14.61
C GLY A 17 -21.01 -25.32 -15.62
N TRP A 18 -21.92 -24.88 -16.50
CA TRP A 18 -21.65 -23.83 -17.48
C TRP A 18 -21.29 -22.50 -16.85
N ARG A 19 -21.91 -22.11 -15.73
CA ARG A 19 -21.52 -20.89 -15.01
C ARG A 19 -20.09 -20.98 -14.48
N ARG A 20 -19.68 -22.11 -13.89
CA ARG A 20 -18.30 -22.31 -13.42
C ARG A 20 -17.32 -22.36 -14.58
N GLU A 21 -17.68 -23.02 -15.67
CA GLU A 21 -16.83 -23.10 -16.87
C GLU A 21 -16.70 -21.73 -17.53
N ALA A 22 -17.78 -20.96 -17.59
CA ALA A 22 -17.78 -19.58 -18.05
C ALA A 22 -17.00 -18.67 -17.11
N LEU A 23 -17.07 -18.82 -15.79
CA LEU A 23 -16.27 -18.02 -14.84
C LEU A 23 -14.80 -18.44 -14.77
N GLY A 24 -14.50 -19.71 -15.03
CA GLY A 24 -13.14 -20.25 -15.08
C GLY A 24 -12.43 -19.97 -16.40
N ARG A 25 -13.16 -19.93 -17.52
CA ARG A 25 -12.64 -19.55 -18.85
C ARG A 25 -12.74 -18.06 -19.13
N ALA A 26 -13.74 -17.36 -18.59
CA ALA A 26 -13.74 -15.91 -18.54
C ALA A 26 -12.75 -15.49 -17.46
N ARG A 27 -11.47 -15.47 -17.83
CA ARG A 27 -10.61 -14.35 -17.43
C ARG A 27 -11.48 -13.11 -17.61
N ARG A 28 -11.97 -12.54 -16.49
CA ARG A 28 -12.78 -11.31 -16.48
C ARG A 28 -12.20 -10.47 -17.61
N PRO A 29 -12.97 -10.00 -18.61
CA PRO A 29 -12.41 -9.14 -19.63
C PRO A 29 -11.65 -8.10 -18.84
N ARG A 30 -10.32 -8.16 -18.93
CA ARG A 30 -9.47 -7.17 -18.31
C ARG A 30 -9.97 -5.96 -19.04
N ALA A 31 -10.76 -5.12 -18.36
CA ALA A 31 -11.21 -3.88 -18.94
C ALA A 31 -9.95 -3.34 -19.60
N SER A 32 -10.01 -3.07 -20.89
CA SER A 32 -8.91 -2.43 -21.59
C SER A 32 -8.83 -1.06 -20.93
N THR A 33 -8.12 -1.03 -19.81
CA THR A 33 -7.97 0.13 -18.96
C THR A 33 -7.08 1.02 -19.76
N VAL A 34 -7.66 2.07 -20.30
CA VAL A 34 -6.91 3.10 -21.00
C VAL A 34 -5.87 3.58 -19.99
N PRO A 35 -4.57 3.32 -20.21
CA PRO A 35 -3.55 3.78 -19.26
C PRO A 35 -3.67 5.29 -19.15
N ASP A 36 -3.58 5.83 -17.94
CA ASP A 36 -3.69 7.27 -17.68
C ASP A 36 -2.69 8.10 -18.53
N ALA A 37 -1.60 7.48 -18.97
CA ALA A 37 -0.60 8.07 -19.86
C ALA A 37 -0.99 8.16 -21.35
N THR A 38 -2.10 7.54 -21.77
CA THR A 38 -2.52 7.50 -23.19
C THR A 38 -3.56 8.56 -23.56
N LEU A 39 -4.23 9.16 -22.58
CA LEU A 39 -5.23 10.22 -22.81
C LEU A 39 -4.57 11.59 -22.75
N ASP A 40 -4.91 12.46 -23.69
CA ASP A 40 -4.48 13.85 -23.67
C ASP A 40 -5.20 14.64 -22.56
N SER A 41 -4.64 15.78 -22.17
CA SER A 41 -5.20 16.65 -21.14
C SER A 41 -6.59 17.17 -21.52
N GLU A 42 -6.84 17.44 -22.81
CA GLU A 42 -8.16 17.82 -23.31
C GLU A 42 -9.19 16.69 -23.12
N GLU A 43 -8.82 15.46 -23.43
CA GLU A 43 -9.69 14.29 -23.28
C GLU A 43 -10.02 14.01 -21.81
N LYS A 44 -9.03 14.14 -20.91
CA LYS A 44 -9.24 14.02 -19.46
C LYS A 44 -10.22 15.06 -18.96
N PHE A 45 -10.08 16.30 -19.42
CA PHE A 45 -11.01 17.37 -19.06
C PHE A 45 -12.42 17.10 -19.60
N ALA A 46 -12.56 16.67 -20.85
CA ALA A 46 -13.85 16.31 -21.44
C ALA A 46 -14.54 15.21 -20.63
N VAL A 47 -13.82 14.16 -20.22
CA VAL A 47 -14.35 13.10 -19.35
C VAL A 47 -14.85 13.67 -18.01
N VAL A 48 -14.09 14.57 -17.37
CA VAL A 48 -14.51 15.20 -16.10
C VAL A 48 -15.79 16.02 -16.28
N VAL A 49 -15.94 16.73 -17.40
CA VAL A 49 -17.15 17.49 -17.72
C VAL A 49 -18.34 16.57 -18.02
N GLU A 50 -18.16 15.54 -18.84
CA GLU A 50 -19.20 14.55 -19.17
C GLU A 50 -19.72 13.81 -17.93
N THR A 51 -18.84 13.58 -16.95
CA THR A 51 -19.15 12.84 -15.73
C THR A 51 -19.60 13.74 -14.57
N ALA A 52 -19.65 15.06 -14.78
CA ALA A 52 -19.99 16.02 -13.73
C ALA A 52 -21.39 15.82 -13.16
N THR A 53 -22.36 15.47 -14.00
CA THR A 53 -23.79 15.32 -13.65
C THR A 53 -24.23 13.88 -13.44
N LEU A 54 -23.35 12.89 -13.68
CA LEU A 54 -23.70 11.47 -13.59
C LEU A 54 -23.82 11.01 -12.14
N ASN A 55 -24.80 10.15 -11.87
CA ASN A 55 -24.89 9.42 -10.59
C ASN A 55 -23.90 8.24 -10.54
N GLU A 56 -23.76 7.57 -9.39
CA GLU A 56 -22.80 6.46 -9.22
C GLU A 56 -23.04 5.28 -10.17
N LEU A 57 -24.30 4.95 -10.46
CA LEU A 57 -24.68 3.87 -11.38
C LEU A 57 -24.29 4.22 -12.83
N GLU A 58 -24.58 5.45 -13.23
CA GLU A 58 -24.26 6.00 -14.54
C GLU A 58 -22.76 6.15 -14.74
N LEU A 59 -22.04 6.59 -13.71
CA LEU A 59 -20.58 6.66 -13.69
C LEU A 59 -19.98 5.27 -13.87
N GLY A 60 -20.50 4.27 -13.16
CA GLY A 60 -20.07 2.88 -13.32
C GLY A 60 -20.31 2.34 -14.74
N ALA A 61 -21.45 2.67 -15.36
CA ALA A 61 -21.73 2.32 -16.74
C ALA A 61 -20.81 3.06 -17.74
N TYR A 62 -20.55 4.36 -17.49
CA TYR A 62 -19.65 5.19 -18.27
C TYR A 62 -18.22 4.65 -18.24
N CYS A 63 -17.70 4.36 -17.06
CA CYS A 63 -16.39 3.74 -16.81
C CYS A 63 -16.21 2.44 -17.61
N ARG A 64 -17.22 1.56 -17.60
CA ARG A 64 -17.17 0.31 -18.39
C ARG A 64 -17.18 0.54 -19.89
N ARG A 65 -17.93 1.53 -20.39
CA ARG A 65 -17.99 1.87 -21.83
C ARG A 65 -16.69 2.48 -22.33
N LYS A 66 -16.08 3.37 -21.55
CA LYS A 66 -14.86 4.12 -21.92
C LYS A 66 -13.56 3.40 -21.53
N GLY A 67 -13.64 2.32 -20.76
CA GLY A 67 -12.45 1.61 -20.26
C GLY A 67 -11.70 2.39 -19.18
N LEU A 68 -12.43 3.11 -18.33
CA LEU A 68 -11.90 3.96 -17.26
C LEU A 68 -12.32 3.45 -15.88
N PHE A 69 -11.58 3.88 -14.86
CA PHE A 69 -11.93 3.68 -13.47
C PHE A 69 -12.47 4.96 -12.83
N ALA A 70 -13.40 4.82 -11.89
CA ALA A 70 -13.98 5.96 -11.19
C ALA A 70 -12.91 6.75 -10.41
N GLU A 71 -11.88 6.05 -9.91
CA GLU A 71 -10.72 6.60 -9.22
C GLU A 71 -9.85 7.49 -10.14
N GLN A 72 -9.77 7.19 -11.44
CA GLN A 72 -9.06 8.04 -12.39
C GLN A 72 -9.83 9.35 -12.60
N ILE A 73 -11.15 9.24 -12.79
CA ILE A 73 -12.02 10.39 -13.00
C ILE A 73 -12.04 11.29 -11.76
N SER A 74 -12.03 10.72 -10.55
CA SER A 74 -11.96 11.49 -9.31
C SER A 74 -10.62 12.21 -9.15
N ALA A 75 -9.50 11.57 -9.50
CA ALA A 75 -8.19 12.21 -9.50
C ALA A 75 -8.10 13.38 -10.50
N TRP A 76 -8.66 13.22 -11.70
CA TRP A 76 -8.72 14.30 -12.69
C TRP A 76 -9.64 15.42 -12.23
N ARG A 77 -10.80 15.10 -11.64
CA ARG A 77 -11.70 16.11 -11.05
C ARG A 77 -10.99 16.94 -9.98
N ALA A 78 -10.26 16.29 -9.07
CA ALA A 78 -9.46 16.98 -8.06
C ALA A 78 -8.40 17.88 -8.72
N THR A 79 -7.71 17.38 -9.74
CA THR A 79 -6.71 18.18 -10.48
C THR A 79 -7.34 19.42 -11.13
N CYS A 80 -8.52 19.28 -11.78
CA CYS A 80 -9.26 20.40 -12.36
C CYS A 80 -9.71 21.43 -11.31
N GLN A 81 -10.15 20.98 -10.13
CA GLN A 81 -10.54 21.88 -9.03
C GLN A 81 -9.37 22.72 -8.53
N HIS A 82 -8.15 22.17 -8.53
CA HIS A 82 -6.94 22.87 -8.08
C HIS A 82 -6.20 23.58 -9.21
N ALA A 83 -6.68 23.53 -10.46
CA ALA A 83 -5.97 24.07 -11.62
C ALA A 83 -5.72 25.59 -11.53
N ASN A 84 -6.65 26.32 -10.91
CA ASN A 84 -6.56 27.75 -10.69
C ASN A 84 -6.14 28.12 -9.26
N ALA A 85 -5.64 27.16 -8.47
CA ALA A 85 -5.12 27.46 -7.15
C ALA A 85 -3.94 28.44 -7.28
N PRO A 86 -3.80 29.40 -6.34
CA PRO A 86 -2.71 30.36 -6.39
C PRO A 86 -1.37 29.61 -6.39
N LEU A 87 -0.52 29.92 -7.38
CA LEU A 87 0.82 29.38 -7.44
C LEU A 87 1.58 29.81 -6.19
N ALA A 88 2.24 28.84 -5.54
CA ALA A 88 3.06 29.12 -4.36
C ALA A 88 4.04 30.25 -4.65
N SER A 89 4.14 31.22 -3.75
CA SER A 89 5.05 32.36 -3.92
C SER A 89 6.52 31.91 -4.02
N LYS A 90 7.40 32.75 -4.57
CA LYS A 90 8.84 32.42 -4.66
C LYS A 90 9.43 32.14 -3.27
N THR A 91 8.95 32.84 -2.24
CA THR A 91 9.35 32.67 -0.84
C THR A 91 8.88 31.33 -0.29
N GLU A 92 7.60 30.97 -0.46
CA GLU A 92 7.08 29.66 -0.02
C GLU A 92 7.79 28.48 -0.69
N ARG A 93 8.21 28.63 -1.94
CA ARG A 93 8.99 27.58 -2.63
C ARG A 93 10.40 27.46 -2.07
N ALA A 94 11.01 28.58 -1.67
CA ALA A 94 12.33 28.59 -1.05
C ALA A 94 12.27 28.00 0.37
N GLU A 95 11.25 28.36 1.14
CA GLU A 95 10.98 27.82 2.48
C GLU A 95 10.78 26.30 2.43
N ARG A 96 9.91 25.80 1.55
CA ARG A 96 9.72 24.35 1.37
C ARG A 96 11.00 23.60 1.01
N ARG A 97 11.88 24.21 0.20
CA ARG A 97 13.18 23.60 -0.13
C ARG A 97 14.13 23.59 1.07
N ALA A 98 14.15 24.66 1.86
CA ALA A 98 14.93 24.74 3.08
C ALA A 98 14.45 23.71 4.11
N GLU A 99 13.13 23.58 4.30
CA GLU A 99 12.51 22.57 5.16
C GLU A 99 12.87 21.15 4.71
N GLN A 100 12.77 20.86 3.41
CA GLN A 100 13.15 19.53 2.88
C GLN A 100 14.64 19.23 3.09
N ALA A 101 15.52 20.21 2.89
CA ALA A 101 16.94 20.06 3.15
C ALA A 101 17.21 19.76 4.64
N GLU A 102 16.49 20.44 5.54
CA GLU A 102 16.61 20.24 6.97
C GLU A 102 16.10 18.86 7.40
N ILE A 103 14.97 18.41 6.86
CA ILE A 103 14.45 17.04 7.10
C ILE A 103 15.50 16.00 6.69
N LEU A 104 16.15 16.16 5.53
CA LEU A 104 17.19 15.25 5.07
C LEU A 104 18.46 15.31 5.93
N ARG A 105 18.80 16.49 6.47
CA ARG A 105 19.93 16.67 7.38
C ARG A 105 19.67 15.97 8.71
N LEU A 106 18.50 16.23 9.29
CA LEU A 106 18.05 15.64 10.55
C LEU A 106 17.91 14.11 10.43
N GLY A 107 17.34 13.61 9.34
CA GLY A 107 17.24 12.17 9.08
C GLY A 107 18.60 11.47 9.04
N ARG A 108 19.61 12.09 8.41
CA ARG A 108 20.99 11.57 8.41
C ARG A 108 21.68 11.64 9.77
N GLU A 109 21.38 12.66 10.56
CA GLU A 109 21.88 12.76 11.93
C GLU A 109 21.28 11.70 12.83
N LEU A 110 19.96 11.48 12.72
CA LEU A 110 19.24 10.42 13.42
C LEU A 110 19.84 9.04 13.12
N GLN A 111 20.00 8.70 11.84
CA GLN A 111 20.60 7.41 11.43
C GLN A 111 22.00 7.18 11.99
N ARG A 112 22.84 8.24 12.03
CA ARG A 112 24.19 8.13 12.60
C ARG A 112 24.14 7.87 14.12
N LYS A 113 23.24 8.54 14.83
CA LYS A 113 23.04 8.34 16.27
C LYS A 113 22.47 6.95 16.57
N ASP A 114 21.47 6.50 15.81
CA ASP A 114 20.89 5.16 15.97
C ASP A 114 21.93 4.06 15.74
N ARG A 115 22.82 4.23 14.74
CA ARG A 115 23.93 3.31 14.51
C ARG A 115 24.90 3.26 15.70
N ALA A 116 25.34 4.42 16.19
CA ALA A 116 26.23 4.48 17.35
C ALA A 116 25.58 3.87 18.60
N LEU A 117 24.28 4.10 18.79
CA LEU A 117 23.51 3.48 19.88
C LEU A 117 23.40 1.96 19.72
N ALA A 118 23.19 1.45 18.50
CA ALA A 118 23.14 0.02 18.22
C ALA A 118 24.50 -0.66 18.45
N GLU A 119 25.60 -0.02 18.05
CA GLU A 119 26.96 -0.48 18.31
C GLU A 119 27.25 -0.53 19.82
N ALA A 120 26.89 0.51 20.57
CA ALA A 120 27.01 0.53 22.03
C ALA A 120 26.17 -0.56 22.72
N ALA A 121 24.93 -0.77 22.27
CA ALA A 121 24.07 -1.85 22.76
C ALA A 121 24.68 -3.23 22.49
N THR A 122 25.29 -3.41 21.31
CA THR A 122 25.99 -4.65 20.95
C THR A 122 27.18 -4.91 21.87
N LEU A 123 28.00 -3.89 22.15
CA LEU A 123 29.11 -4.00 23.10
C LEU A 123 28.65 -4.37 24.51
N LEU A 124 27.55 -3.78 25.00
CA LEU A 124 26.97 -4.13 26.29
C LEU A 124 26.47 -5.59 26.33
N VAL A 125 25.85 -6.06 25.25
CA VAL A 125 25.42 -7.47 25.14
C VAL A 125 26.63 -8.41 25.13
N LEU A 126 27.69 -8.08 24.37
CA LEU A 126 28.92 -8.86 24.35
C LEU A 126 29.60 -8.91 25.72
N GLN A 127 29.69 -7.78 26.42
CA GLN A 127 30.25 -7.71 27.77
C GLN A 127 29.48 -8.63 28.74
N LYS A 128 28.14 -8.61 28.68
CA LYS A 128 27.30 -9.52 29.48
C LYS A 128 27.57 -10.99 29.15
N LYS A 129 27.71 -11.33 27.87
CA LYS A 129 28.03 -12.71 27.43
C LYS A 129 29.41 -13.17 27.90
N VAL A 130 30.43 -12.32 27.80
CA VAL A 130 31.79 -12.64 28.27
C VAL A 130 31.79 -12.86 29.77
N ARG A 131 31.15 -11.97 30.55
CA ARG A 131 30.98 -12.16 32.00
C ARG A 131 30.31 -13.50 32.31
N ALA A 132 29.21 -13.83 31.64
CA ALA A 132 28.52 -15.12 31.84
C ALA A 132 29.34 -16.37 31.47
N ILE A 133 30.36 -16.26 30.62
CA ILE A 133 31.27 -17.37 30.28
C ILE A 133 32.40 -17.48 31.31
N TRP A 134 32.90 -16.35 31.81
CA TRP A 134 34.06 -16.28 32.70
C TRP A 134 33.70 -16.37 34.18
N GLU A 135 32.51 -15.90 34.53
CA GLU A 135 31.82 -16.23 35.78
C GLU A 135 31.08 -17.55 35.52
N GLU A 136 31.77 -18.69 35.73
CA GLU A 136 31.04 -19.94 36.02
C GLU A 136 30.07 -19.65 37.17
N PRO A 137 28.85 -20.20 37.18
CA PRO A 137 27.99 -20.05 38.35
C PRO A 137 28.78 -20.56 39.57
N GLU A 138 29.02 -19.67 40.53
CA GLU A 138 29.71 -19.95 41.80
C GLU A 138 29.03 -21.04 42.65
N ASP A 139 28.02 -21.73 42.12
CA ASP A 139 27.23 -22.77 42.77
C ASP A 139 27.64 -24.21 42.41
N ALA A 140 28.73 -24.44 41.66
CA ALA A 140 29.15 -25.78 41.25
C ALA A 140 30.48 -26.29 41.87
N ARG A 141 31.12 -25.57 42.80
CA ARG A 141 32.26 -26.10 43.59
C ARG A 141 31.84 -26.61 44.97
N SER A 142 31.24 -27.79 44.86
CA SER A 142 31.22 -28.95 45.74
C SER A 142 30.73 -28.90 47.20
N PRO A 143 29.85 -29.86 47.56
CA PRO A 143 29.59 -30.27 48.93
C PRO A 143 30.75 -31.12 49.49
N MET A 144 30.75 -31.32 50.81
CA MET A 144 31.53 -32.30 51.59
C MET A 144 33.00 -31.99 51.90
N SER A 145 33.24 -31.46 53.11
CA SER A 145 34.19 -32.01 54.11
C SER A 145 34.10 -31.13 55.38
N GLY A 146 33.87 -31.62 56.60
CA GLY A 146 33.81 -32.99 57.07
C GLY A 146 33.11 -33.09 58.42
N ALA A 147 32.48 -34.24 58.64
CA ALA A 147 32.34 -34.81 59.97
C ALA A 147 33.74 -35.32 60.40
N TYR A 148 34.12 -35.15 61.67
CA TYR A 148 34.48 -36.26 62.57
C TYR A 148 34.61 -35.75 64.01
N LYS A 149 34.27 -36.66 64.93
CA LYS A 149 34.41 -36.60 66.39
C LYS A 149 35.87 -36.52 66.82
#